data_AF-A0A843ES40-F1
#
_entry.id   AF-A0A843ES40-F1
#
_cell.length_a   1.000
_cell.length_b   1.000
_cell.length_c   1.000
_cell.angle_alpha   90.00
_cell.angle_beta   90.00
_cell.angle_gamma   90.00
#
_symmetry.space_group_name_H-M   'P 1'
#
loop_
_entity.id
_entity.type
_entity.pdbx_description
1 polymer ?
#
loop_
_entity_poly.entity_id
_entity_poly.type
_entity_poly.pdbx_seq_one_letter_code
_entity_poly.pdbx_strand_id
1 'polypeptide(L)'
;MIIINEDLCKGCHLCLFMCYKNVYAISSEANKKGVLLPYVNFEDRCTSCGVCEVICPDQAITVDINKNWWVGKEDNSFNPKFSNGRK
;
A
#
# COMPACT_ATOMS: atom_id res chain seq x y z
N MET A 1 0.81 3.83 6.78
CA MET A 1 0.57 4.96 5.85
C MET A 1 0.81 4.46 4.45
N ILE A 2 -0.10 4.75 3.52
CA ILE A 2 0.08 4.38 2.10
C ILE A 2 0.30 5.67 1.31
N ILE A 3 1.33 5.70 0.47
CA ILE A 3 1.63 6.83 -0.42
C ILE A 3 1.48 6.34 -1.86
N ILE A 4 0.78 7.10 -2.70
CA ILE A 4 0.62 6.82 -4.12
C ILE A 4 1.28 7.94 -4.92
N ASN A 5 2.24 7.59 -5.77
CA ASN A 5 2.85 8.51 -6.71
C ASN A 5 2.01 8.61 -7.99
N GLU A 6 1.32 9.74 -8.16
CA GLU A 6 0.44 10.00 -9.30
C GLU A 6 1.16 10.04 -10.65
N ASP A 7 2.46 10.35 -10.66
CA ASP A 7 3.26 10.37 -11.89
C ASP A 7 3.61 8.96 -12.37
N LEU A 8 3.73 7.99 -11.45
CA LEU A 8 3.99 6.61 -11.82
C LEU A 8 2.71 5.83 -12.06
N CYS A 9 1.66 6.10 -11.27
CA CYS A 9 0.41 5.35 -11.33
C CYS A 9 -0.30 5.48 -12.68
N LYS A 10 -0.67 4.34 -13.27
CA LYS A 10 -1.39 4.26 -14.56
C LYS A 10 -2.89 4.02 -14.44
N GLY A 11 -3.43 3.93 -13.21
CA GLY A 11 -4.86 3.67 -13.00
C GLY A 11 -5.30 2.24 -13.37
N CYS A 12 -4.43 1.23 -13.25
CA CYS A 12 -4.80 -0.17 -13.53
C CYS A 12 -5.70 -0.82 -12.47
N HIS A 13 -5.84 -0.19 -11.31
CA HIS A 13 -6.67 -0.61 -10.17
C HIS A 13 -6.36 -1.99 -9.56
N LEU A 14 -5.20 -2.60 -9.86
CA LEU A 14 -4.74 -3.84 -9.20
C LEU A 14 -4.72 -3.73 -7.66
N CYS A 15 -4.35 -2.56 -7.13
CA CYS A 15 -4.35 -2.30 -5.69
C CYS A 15 -5.74 -2.38 -5.06
N LEU A 16 -6.81 -2.02 -5.78
CA LEU A 16 -8.19 -2.21 -5.33
C LEU A 16 -8.52 -3.69 -5.25
N PHE A 17 -8.26 -4.44 -6.33
CA PHE A 17 -8.61 -5.86 -6.42
C PHE A 17 -7.88 -6.72 -5.38
N MET A 18 -6.61 -6.42 -5.10
CA MET A 18 -5.79 -7.22 -4.18
C MET A 18 -5.96 -6.83 -2.71
N CYS A 19 -6.53 -5.66 -2.43
CA CYS A 19 -6.69 -5.22 -1.05
C CYS A 19 -7.88 -5.93 -0.38
N TYR A 20 -7.60 -7.02 0.34
CA TYR A 20 -8.62 -7.75 1.12
C TYR A 20 -9.32 -6.92 2.21
N LYS A 21 -8.77 -5.74 2.56
CA LYS A 21 -9.38 -4.78 3.49
C LYS A 21 -10.24 -3.71 2.78
N ASN A 22 -10.24 -3.69 1.45
CA ASN A 22 -10.99 -2.75 0.62
C ASN A 22 -10.77 -1.28 1.04
N VAL A 23 -9.50 -0.87 1.14
CA VAL A 23 -9.14 0.48 1.64
C VAL A 23 -9.17 1.57 0.56
N TYR A 24 -9.18 1.16 -0.71
CA TYR A 24 -9.05 2.05 -1.86
C TYR A 24 -10.41 2.40 -2.47
N ALA A 25 -10.47 3.57 -3.09
CA ALA A 25 -11.55 4.02 -3.98
C ALA A 25 -10.95 4.62 -5.26
N ILE A 26 -11.79 4.92 -6.25
CA ILE A 26 -11.38 5.50 -7.54
C ILE A 26 -11.79 6.98 -7.56
N SER A 27 -10.87 7.86 -7.94
CA SER A 27 -11.15 9.28 -8.15
C SER A 27 -12.20 9.47 -9.25
N SER A 28 -13.11 10.43 -9.07
CA SER A 28 -14.02 10.88 -10.14
C SER A 28 -13.33 11.76 -11.17
N GLU A 29 -12.19 12.34 -10.83
CA GLU A 29 -11.42 13.24 -11.67
C GLU A 29 -10.15 12.56 -12.18
N ALA A 30 -9.86 12.76 -13.47
CA ALA A 30 -8.66 12.25 -14.11
C ALA A 30 -7.44 13.14 -13.77
N ASN A 31 -6.27 12.53 -13.63
CA ASN A 31 -5.02 13.26 -13.48
C ASN A 31 -4.58 13.92 -14.81
N LYS A 32 -3.41 14.58 -14.80
CA LYS A 32 -2.80 15.21 -16.01
C LYS A 32 -2.59 14.26 -17.19
N LYS A 33 -2.62 12.94 -16.97
CA LYS A 33 -2.45 11.89 -17.99
C LYS A 33 -3.79 11.32 -18.49
N GLY A 34 -4.91 11.87 -18.00
CA GLY A 34 -6.24 11.41 -18.38
C GLY A 34 -6.66 10.09 -17.75
N VAL A 35 -5.98 9.63 -16.68
CA VAL A 35 -6.32 8.38 -15.98
C VAL A 35 -6.99 8.66 -14.63
N LEU A 36 -7.98 7.85 -14.29
CA LEU A 36 -8.59 7.86 -12.96
C LEU A 36 -7.67 7.15 -11.98
N LEU A 37 -7.22 7.87 -10.96
CA LEU A 37 -6.29 7.32 -9.99
C LEU A 37 -7.02 6.67 -8.81
N PRO A 38 -6.46 5.58 -8.25
CA PRO A 38 -6.90 5.09 -6.96
C PRO A 38 -6.46 6.05 -5.86
N TYR A 39 -7.27 6.21 -4.82
CA TYR A 39 -6.92 6.90 -3.58
C TYR A 39 -7.33 6.07 -2.37
N VAL A 40 -6.75 6.37 -1.21
CA VAL A 40 -7.03 5.66 0.05
C VAL A 40 -8.23 6.32 0.73
N ASN A 41 -9.34 5.59 0.85
CA ASN A 41 -10.57 6.10 1.46
C ASN A 41 -10.78 5.58 2.89
N PHE A 42 -10.28 4.39 3.21
CA PHE A 42 -10.42 3.75 4.53
C PHE A 42 -9.04 3.38 5.11
N GLU A 43 -8.21 4.39 5.39
CA GLU A 43 -6.85 4.18 5.89
C GLU A 43 -6.82 3.46 7.25
N ASP A 44 -7.84 3.67 8.07
CA ASP A 44 -8.04 3.04 9.38
C ASP A 44 -8.09 1.50 9.32
N ARG A 45 -8.54 0.95 8.19
CA ARG A 45 -8.61 -0.51 7.96
C ARG A 45 -7.29 -1.10 7.47
N CYS A 46 -6.33 -0.27 7.08
CA CYS A 46 -5.08 -0.72 6.49
C CYS A 46 -4.20 -1.40 7.56
N THR A 47 -3.86 -2.66 7.30
CA THR A 47 -2.95 -3.44 8.16
C THR A 47 -1.49 -3.30 7.76
N SER A 48 -1.18 -2.41 6.80
CA SER A 48 0.17 -2.19 6.27
C SER A 48 0.82 -3.50 5.78
N CYS A 49 0.06 -4.37 5.11
CA CYS A 49 0.54 -5.70 4.68
C CYS A 49 1.52 -5.68 3.50
N GLY A 50 1.70 -4.56 2.81
CA GLY A 50 2.62 -4.41 1.67
C GLY A 50 2.17 -5.05 0.34
N VAL A 51 1.07 -5.81 0.30
CA VAL A 51 0.63 -6.51 -0.92
C VAL A 51 0.40 -5.56 -2.10
N CYS A 52 -0.20 -4.39 -1.85
CA CYS A 52 -0.46 -3.39 -2.88
C CYS A 52 0.80 -2.75 -3.47
N GLU A 53 1.88 -2.67 -2.71
CA GLU A 53 3.19 -2.21 -3.16
C GLU A 53 3.89 -3.26 -4.01
N VAL A 54 3.88 -4.53 -3.57
CA VAL A 54 4.48 -5.65 -4.31
C VAL A 54 3.78 -5.93 -5.65
N ILE A 55 2.45 -5.81 -5.70
CA ILE A 55 1.69 -6.09 -6.92
C ILE A 55 1.71 -4.92 -7.92
N CYS A 56 2.13 -3.72 -7.51
CA CYS A 56 2.10 -2.56 -8.39
C CYS A 56 3.18 -2.69 -9.48
N PRO A 57 2.80 -2.86 -10.77
CA PRO A 57 3.78 -3.08 -11.82
C PRO A 57 4.67 -1.86 -12.07
N ASP A 58 4.13 -0.66 -11.85
CA ASP A 58 4.82 0.62 -12.02
C ASP A 58 5.51 1.11 -10.73
N GLN A 59 5.47 0.32 -9.64
CA GLN A 59 6.02 0.69 -8.33
C GLN A 59 5.55 2.07 -7.83
N ALA A 60 4.30 2.42 -8.12
CA ALA A 60 3.72 3.71 -7.79
C ALA A 60 3.22 3.81 -6.33
N ILE A 61 3.29 2.73 -5.55
CA ILE A 61 2.72 2.64 -4.20
C ILE A 61 3.83 2.32 -3.21
N THR A 62 3.87 3.05 -2.10
CA THR A 62 4.77 2.78 -0.97
C THR A 62 3.94 2.59 0.30
N VAL A 63 4.24 1.53 1.06
CA VAL A 63 3.56 1.24 2.32
C VAL A 63 4.55 1.36 3.49
N ASP A 64 4.21 2.22 4.44
CA ASP A 64 4.91 2.28 5.72
C ASP A 64 4.54 1.04 6.55
N ILE A 65 5.48 0.09 6.64
CA ILE A 65 5.38 -1.17 7.37
C ILE A 65 5.86 -1.08 8.83
N ASN A 66 6.27 0.09 9.32
CA ASN A 66 6.92 0.27 10.64
C ASN A 66 6.05 -0.16 11.83
N LYS A 67 4.75 -0.40 11.61
CA LYS A 67 3.80 -0.89 12.62
C LYS A 67 3.75 -2.41 12.72
N ASN A 68 4.44 -3.13 11.85
CA ASN A 68 4.42 -4.58 11.81
C ASN A 68 5.49 -5.19 12.70
N TRP A 69 5.10 -6.17 13.51
CA TRP A 69 5.98 -6.83 14.49
C TRP A 69 7.07 -7.72 13.85
N TRP A 70 6.90 -8.14 12.59
CA TRP A 70 7.91 -8.88 11.82
C TRP A 70 8.96 -7.97 11.16
N VAL A 71 8.88 -6.66 11.36
CA VAL A 71 9.80 -5.65 10.83
C VAL A 71 10.65 -5.10 11.99
N GLY A 72 11.96 -5.01 11.79
CA GLY A 72 12.90 -4.38 12.70
C GLY A 72 12.63 -2.87 12.79
N LYS A 73 12.57 -2.34 14.01
CA LYS A 73 12.19 -0.93 14.25
C LYS A 73 13.29 0.08 13.88
N GLU A 74 14.53 -0.37 13.74
CA GLU A 74 15.69 0.52 13.54
C GLU A 74 16.06 0.68 12.07
N ASP A 75 15.86 -0.35 11.24
CA ASP A 75 16.37 -0.44 9.87
C ASP A 75 15.35 -1.03 8.87
N ASN A 76 14.10 -1.23 9.28
CA ASN A 76 13.06 -1.90 8.50
C ASN A 76 13.46 -3.29 7.96
N SER A 77 14.47 -3.93 8.57
CA SER A 77 14.88 -5.28 8.20
C SER A 77 13.85 -6.31 8.65
N PHE A 78 14.03 -7.55 8.19
CA PHE A 78 13.30 -8.67 8.77
C PHE A 78 13.62 -8.80 10.27
N ASN A 79 12.59 -8.91 11.11
CA ASN A 79 12.77 -9.21 12.54
C ASN A 79 13.08 -10.71 12.69
N PRO A 80 14.31 -11.12 13.07
CA PRO A 80 14.66 -12.54 13.21
C PRO A 80 13.86 -13.25 14.31
N LYS A 81 13.17 -12.52 15.20
CA LYS A 81 12.29 -13.06 16.24
C LYS A 81 10.83 -13.20 15.77
N PHE A 82 10.56 -13.18 14.46
CA PHE A 82 9.21 -13.33 13.91
C PHE A 82 8.53 -14.65 14.31
N SER A 83 9.24 -15.70 14.71
CA SER A 83 8.59 -16.95 15.15
C SER A 83 7.83 -16.79 16.48
N ASN A 84 8.13 -15.75 17.26
CA ASN A 84 7.65 -15.59 18.62
C ASN A 84 6.28 -14.88 18.74
N GLY A 85 5.64 -14.57 17.61
CA GLY A 85 4.36 -13.85 17.57
C GLY A 85 4.44 -12.39 18.04
N ARG A 86 3.29 -11.71 18.03
CA ARG A 86 3.12 -10.43 18.77
C ARG A 86 3.08 -10.75 20.26
N LYS A 87 4.21 -10.64 20.97
CA LYS A 87 4.19 -10.50 22.43
C LYS A 87 3.84 -9.08 22.82
#